data_AF-A0A9P0ZKP7-F1
#
_entry.id   AF-A0A9P0ZKP7-F1
#
_cell.length_a   1.000
_cell.length_b   1.000
_cell.length_c   1.000
_cell.angle_alpha   90.00
_cell.angle_beta   90.00
_cell.angle_gamma   90.00
#
_symmetry.space_group_name_H-M   'P 1'
#
loop_
_entity.id
_entity.type
_entity.pdbx_description
1 polymer ?
#
loop_
_entity_poly.entity_id
_entity_poly.type
_entity_poly.pdbx_seq_one_letter_code
_entity_poly.pdbx_strand_id
1 'polypeptide(L)'
;MDAVAADWSSFITEALGVHEAMFLAKEKVWSRTIVETYALLVVTGIQGESGLSFYDIIIILDYIRQMFLSDESIVINYCIRSTNLLIFLLEWTFLCQIVMPPIIDCVVNLLSNDCLI
;
A
#
# COMPACT_ATOMS: atom_id res chain seq x y z
N MET A 1 11.12 -30.93 -2.74
CA MET A 1 10.79 -29.98 -3.83
C MET A 1 9.76 -28.94 -3.37
N ASP A 2 9.25 -29.00 -2.14
CA ASP A 2 8.10 -28.19 -1.70
C ASP A 2 8.46 -26.85 -1.03
N ALA A 3 9.71 -26.67 -0.58
CA ALA A 3 10.16 -25.41 0.04
C ALA A 3 10.32 -24.27 -0.96
N VAL A 4 10.59 -24.57 -2.24
CA VAL A 4 10.79 -23.55 -3.29
C VAL A 4 9.44 -23.01 -3.78
N ALA A 5 8.42 -23.86 -3.88
CA ALA A 5 7.08 -23.43 -4.30
C ALA A 5 6.39 -22.52 -3.26
N ALA A 6 6.68 -22.70 -1.97
CA ALA A 6 6.17 -21.86 -0.89
C ALA A 6 6.78 -20.45 -0.86
N ASP A 7 7.96 -20.25 -1.46
CA ASP A 7 8.67 -18.95 -1.49
C ASP A 7 8.14 -18.04 -2.61
N TRP A 8 7.75 -18.63 -3.74
CA TRP A 8 7.27 -17.87 -4.90
C TRP A 8 5.83 -17.43 -4.81
N SER A 9 4.97 -18.19 -4.11
CA SER A 9 3.57 -17.78 -3.92
C SER A 9 3.49 -16.48 -3.13
N SER A 10 4.30 -16.31 -2.08
CA SER A 10 4.39 -15.04 -1.34
C SER A 10 4.84 -13.89 -2.23
N PHE A 11 5.78 -14.13 -3.15
CA PHE A 11 6.24 -13.10 -4.07
C PHE A 11 5.15 -12.66 -5.04
N ILE A 12 4.43 -13.61 -5.62
CA ILE A 12 3.31 -13.33 -6.53
C ILE A 12 2.21 -12.56 -5.78
N THR A 13 1.88 -12.97 -4.54
CA THR A 13 0.89 -12.26 -3.71
C THR A 13 1.31 -10.81 -3.44
N GLU A 14 2.58 -10.57 -3.12
CA GLU A 14 3.10 -9.21 -2.92
C GLU A 14 3.04 -8.37 -4.21
N ALA A 15 3.45 -8.93 -5.34
CA ALA A 15 3.38 -8.24 -6.63
C ALA A 15 1.94 -7.83 -7.01
N LEU A 16 0.97 -8.74 -6.79
CA LEU A 16 -0.45 -8.45 -7.02
C LEU A 16 -1.00 -7.40 -6.04
N GLY A 17 -0.56 -7.42 -4.78
CA GLY A 17 -0.93 -6.39 -3.80
C GLY A 17 -0.42 -5.00 -4.19
N VAL A 18 0.82 -4.92 -4.67
CA VAL A 18 1.40 -3.68 -5.21
C VAL A 18 0.63 -3.19 -6.44
N HIS A 19 0.30 -4.10 -7.37
CA HIS A 19 -0.52 -3.76 -8.54
C HIS A 19 -1.84 -3.10 -8.13
N GLU A 20 -2.57 -3.71 -7.19
CA GLU A 20 -3.87 -3.20 -6.74
C GLU A 20 -3.73 -1.82 -6.08
N ALA A 21 -2.70 -1.63 -5.24
CA ALA A 21 -2.45 -0.34 -4.61
C ALA A 21 -2.16 0.77 -5.64
N MET A 22 -1.32 0.48 -6.64
CA MET A 22 -1.02 1.42 -7.72
C MET A 22 -2.24 1.70 -8.61
N PHE A 23 -3.06 0.67 -8.88
CA PHE A 23 -4.29 0.81 -9.66
C PHE A 23 -5.29 1.74 -8.95
N LEU A 24 -5.55 1.51 -7.66
CA LEU A 24 -6.42 2.35 -6.85
C LEU A 24 -5.93 3.80 -6.80
N ALA A 25 -4.63 4.01 -6.63
CA ALA A 25 -4.04 5.35 -6.64
C ALA A 25 -4.29 6.11 -7.95
N LYS A 26 -4.16 5.40 -9.08
CA LYS A 26 -4.46 5.92 -10.41
C LYS A 26 -5.94 6.28 -10.59
N GLU A 27 -6.85 5.40 -10.13
CA GLU A 27 -8.29 5.69 -10.17
C GLU A 27 -8.68 6.90 -9.32
N LYS A 28 -7.98 7.14 -8.20
CA LYS A 28 -8.23 8.28 -7.32
C LYS A 28 -7.60 9.59 -7.81
N VAL A 29 -6.80 9.55 -8.87
CA VAL A 29 -6.16 10.74 -9.48
C VAL A 29 -5.37 11.55 -8.44
N TRP A 30 -4.65 10.85 -7.56
CA TRP A 30 -3.80 11.52 -6.58
C TRP A 30 -2.62 12.21 -7.29
N SER A 31 -2.31 13.44 -6.88
CA SER A 31 -1.22 14.22 -7.48
C SER A 31 0.16 13.61 -7.23
N ARG A 32 0.27 12.79 -6.18
CA ARG A 32 1.47 12.02 -5.84
C ARG A 32 1.08 10.85 -4.93
N THR A 33 1.60 9.67 -5.24
CA THR A 33 1.39 8.43 -4.50
C THR A 33 2.74 7.76 -4.25
N ILE A 34 2.96 7.31 -3.02
CA ILE A 34 4.10 6.47 -2.67
C ILE A 34 3.54 5.12 -2.23
N VAL A 35 3.90 4.06 -2.96
CA VAL A 35 3.54 2.68 -2.64
C VAL A 35 4.74 2.01 -1.98
N GLU A 36 4.57 1.59 -0.73
CA GLU A 36 5.65 1.00 0.07
C GLU A 36 5.44 -0.50 0.25
N THR A 37 6.45 -1.30 -0.10
CA THR A 37 6.45 -2.75 0.13
C THR A 37 7.78 -3.21 0.71
N TYR A 38 7.74 -4.30 1.50
CA TYR A 38 8.95 -4.95 2.02
C TYR A 38 9.51 -5.98 1.05
N ALA A 39 8.87 -6.21 -0.10
CA ALA A 39 9.31 -7.16 -1.10
C ALA A 39 10.32 -6.49 -2.05
N LEU A 40 11.60 -6.46 -1.66
CA LEU A 40 12.68 -5.81 -2.45
C LEU A 40 12.74 -6.28 -3.91
N LEU A 41 12.51 -7.57 -4.16
CA LEU A 41 12.49 -8.14 -5.50
C LEU A 41 11.30 -7.62 -6.36
N VAL A 42 10.17 -7.24 -5.74
CA VAL A 42 9.04 -6.61 -6.44
C VAL A 42 9.42 -5.18 -6.83
N VAL A 43 10.02 -4.43 -5.90
CA VAL A 43 10.47 -3.05 -6.13
C VAL A 43 11.47 -2.99 -7.27
N THR A 44 12.56 -3.75 -7.16
CA THR A 44 13.62 -3.79 -8.19
C THR A 44 13.12 -4.32 -9.52
N GLY A 45 12.17 -5.26 -9.52
CA GLY A 45 11.58 -5.77 -10.77
C GLY A 45 10.66 -4.78 -11.46
N ILE A 46 9.81 -4.05 -10.73
CA ILE A 46 8.97 -2.98 -11.29
C ILE A 46 9.85 -1.82 -11.78
N GLN A 47 10.94 -1.50 -11.09
CA GLN A 47 11.90 -0.48 -11.51
C GLN A 47 12.76 -0.91 -12.72
N GLY A 48 12.71 -2.20 -13.11
CA GLY A 48 13.48 -2.74 -14.23
C GLY A 48 14.97 -2.96 -13.91
N GLU A 49 15.33 -2.97 -12.63
CA GLU A 49 16.70 -3.18 -12.15
C GLU A 49 17.01 -4.65 -11.85
N SER A 50 16.01 -5.53 -11.91
CA SER A 50 16.17 -6.91 -11.51
C SER A 50 16.75 -7.79 -12.63
N GLY A 51 17.80 -8.54 -12.31
CA GLY A 51 18.35 -9.61 -13.16
C GLY A 51 17.57 -10.93 -13.01
N LEU A 52 16.24 -10.86 -12.94
CA LEU A 52 15.41 -12.05 -12.72
C LEU A 52 15.44 -12.98 -13.95
N SER A 53 15.50 -14.29 -13.71
CA SER A 53 15.50 -15.33 -14.75
C SER A 53 14.19 -16.13 -14.83
N PHE A 54 13.21 -15.80 -14.01
CA PHE A 54 11.95 -16.55 -13.90
C PHE A 54 10.83 -15.90 -14.71
N TYR A 55 10.37 -16.60 -15.75
CA TYR A 55 9.48 -16.09 -16.79
C TYR A 55 8.14 -15.55 -16.25
N ASP A 56 7.46 -16.29 -15.37
CA ASP A 56 6.12 -15.90 -14.90
C ASP A 56 6.14 -14.63 -14.04
N ILE A 57 7.19 -14.48 -13.21
CA ILE A 57 7.38 -13.29 -12.39
C ILE A 57 7.76 -12.08 -13.25
N ILE A 58 8.62 -12.28 -14.24
CA ILE A 58 8.99 -11.24 -15.19
C ILE A 58 7.75 -10.71 -15.92
N ILE A 59 6.84 -11.60 -16.34
CA ILE A 59 5.60 -11.18 -17.00
C ILE A 59 4.76 -10.28 -16.09
N ILE A 60 4.56 -10.67 -14.82
CA ILE A 60 3.74 -9.89 -13.88
C ILE A 60 4.39 -8.54 -13.59
N LEU A 61 5.69 -8.53 -13.27
CA LEU A 61 6.38 -7.29 -12.92
C LEU A 61 6.53 -6.35 -14.12
N ASP A 62 6.76 -6.89 -15.33
CA ASP A 62 6.80 -6.08 -16.55
C ASP A 62 5.41 -5.55 -16.92
N TYR A 63 4.35 -6.34 -16.74
CA TYR A 63 2.97 -5.86 -16.90
C TYR A 63 2.66 -4.69 -15.95
N ILE A 64 2.97 -4.84 -14.66
CA ILE A 64 2.79 -3.77 -13.67
C ILE A 64 3.62 -2.55 -14.06
N ARG A 65 4.89 -2.76 -14.39
CA ARG A 65 5.79 -1.70 -14.84
C ARG A 65 5.19 -0.94 -16.02
N GLN A 66 4.79 -1.61 -17.10
CA GLN A 66 4.24 -0.97 -18.29
C GLN A 66 2.98 -0.14 -18.00
N MET A 67 2.14 -0.57 -17.06
CA MET A 67 0.92 0.17 -16.69
C MET A 67 1.18 1.50 -15.98
N PHE A 68 2.30 1.60 -15.27
CA PHE A 68 2.64 2.74 -14.40
C PHE A 68 3.91 3.48 -14.84
N LEU A 69 4.65 3.01 -15.85
CA LEU A 69 5.92 3.59 -16.31
C LEU A 69 5.80 5.06 -16.72
N SER A 70 4.64 5.45 -17.26
CA SER A 70 4.37 6.81 -17.71
C SER A 70 3.84 7.73 -16.60
N ASP A 71 3.58 7.19 -15.42
CA ASP A 71 2.92 7.90 -14.34
C ASP A 71 3.94 8.32 -13.26
N GLU A 72 4.58 9.47 -13.48
CA GLU A 72 5.55 10.06 -12.55
C GLU A 72 4.96 10.39 -11.17
N SER A 73 3.63 10.40 -11.05
CA SER A 73 2.96 10.64 -9.78
C SER A 73 3.03 9.43 -8.85
N ILE A 74 3.26 8.21 -9.37
CA ILE A 74 3.28 6.98 -8.59
C ILE A 74 4.72 6.48 -8.45
N VAL A 75 5.19 6.41 -7.21
CA VAL A 75 6.53 5.92 -6.87
C VAL A 75 6.41 4.67 -6.02
N ILE A 76 7.17 3.62 -6.35
CA ILE A 76 7.28 2.43 -5.51
C ILE A 76 8.60 2.45 -4.73
N ASN A 77 8.52 2.22 -3.42
CA ASN A 77 9.67 2.20 -2.52
C ASN A 77 9.76 0.89 -1.73
N TYR A 78 11.00 0.47 -1.48
CA TYR A 78 11.27 -0.54 -0.48
C TYR A 78 11.19 0.06 0.92
N CYS A 79 10.53 -0.64 1.83
CA CYS A 79 10.46 -0.30 3.24
C CYS A 79 10.72 -1.55 4.09
N ILE A 80 11.30 -1.37 5.29
CA ILE A 80 11.47 -2.49 6.21
C ILE A 80 10.09 -2.83 6.80
N ARG A 81 9.73 -4.11 6.86
CA ARG A 81 8.41 -4.59 7.32
C ARG A 81 8.00 -4.03 8.70
N SER A 82 8.95 -3.84 9.61
CA SER A 82 8.72 -3.20 10.92
C SER A 82 8.34 -1.72 10.82
N THR A 83 8.83 -1.02 9.81
CA THR A 83 8.53 0.39 9.55
C THR A 83 7.13 0.56 8.95
N ASN A 84 6.69 -0.34 8.05
CA ASN A 84 5.31 -0.33 7.54
C ASN A 84 4.26 -0.48 8.65
N LEU A 85 4.50 -1.41 9.59
CA LEU A 85 3.60 -1.59 10.72
C LEU A 85 3.62 -0.37 11.66
N LEU A 86 4.81 0.21 11.91
CA LEU A 86 4.95 1.37 12.78
C LEU A 86 4.28 2.62 12.18
N ILE A 87 4.44 2.88 10.88
CA ILE A 87 3.82 4.02 10.19
C ILE A 87 2.30 3.85 10.17
N PHE A 88 1.78 2.68 9.79
CA PHE A 88 0.35 2.40 9.84
C PHE A 88 -0.22 2.61 11.25
N LEU A 89 0.47 2.10 12.28
CA LEU A 89 0.05 2.28 13.67
C LEU A 89 0.11 3.74 14.10
N LEU A 90 1.15 4.49 13.74
CA LEU A 90 1.30 5.91 14.10
C LEU A 90 0.24 6.78 13.42
N GLU A 91 0.02 6.60 12.12
CA GLU A 91 -1.00 7.33 11.36
C GLU A 91 -2.41 7.00 11.86
N TRP A 92 -2.70 5.72 12.14
CA TRP A 92 -3.97 5.31 12.73
C TRP A 92 -4.18 5.91 14.12
N THR A 93 -3.15 5.92 14.96
CA THR A 93 -3.23 6.49 16.32
C THR A 93 -3.48 8.00 16.26
N PHE A 94 -2.81 8.71 15.35
CA PHE A 94 -3.00 10.14 15.14
C PHE A 94 -4.41 10.46 14.61
N LEU A 95 -4.92 9.66 13.67
CA LEU A 95 -6.29 9.77 13.16
C LEU A 95 -7.31 9.54 14.28
N CYS A 96 -7.13 8.51 15.11
CA CYS A 96 -7.98 8.28 16.27
C CYS A 96 -7.93 9.44 17.26
N GLN A 97 -6.77 10.05 17.50
CA GLN A 97 -6.62 11.17 18.43
C GLN A 97 -7.19 12.49 17.91
N ILE A 98 -7.24 12.72 16.60
CA ILE A 98 -7.80 13.95 16.03
C ILE A 98 -9.28 13.81 15.71
N VAL A 99 -9.69 12.66 15.20
CA VAL A 99 -11.04 12.46 14.67
C VAL A 99 -12.01 11.98 15.74
N MET A 100 -11.57 11.16 16.71
CA MET A 100 -12.49 10.67 17.74
C MET A 100 -12.94 11.73 18.75
N PRO A 101 -12.08 12.64 19.28
CA PRO A 101 -12.54 13.63 20.25
C PRO A 101 -13.67 14.54 19.74
N PRO A 102 -13.60 15.15 18.53
CA PRO A 102 -14.68 15.99 18.05
C PRO A 102 -15.94 15.20 17.68
N ILE A 103 -15.84 13.93 17.27
CA ILE A 103 -17.02 13.08 17.06
C ILE A 103 -17.67 12.73 18.40
N ILE A 104 -16.89 12.39 19.42
CA ILE A 104 -17.40 12.13 20.77
C ILE A 104 -18.03 13.41 21.34
N ASP A 105 -17.39 14.57 21.21
CA ASP A 105 -17.95 15.85 21.66
C ASP A 105 -19.22 16.23 20.89
N CYS A 106 -19.29 15.93 19.59
CA CYS A 106 -20.50 16.15 18.78
C CYS A 106 -21.64 15.22 19.22
N VAL A 107 -21.35 13.94 19.46
CA VAL A 107 -22.32 12.94 19.96
C VAL A 107 -22.79 13.27 21.36
N VAL A 108 -21.88 13.68 22.27
CA VAL A 108 -22.23 14.12 23.62
C VAL A 108 -23.08 15.39 23.58
N ASN A 109 -22.76 16.36 22.72
CA ASN A 109 -23.57 17.57 22.55
C ASN A 109 -24.94 17.30 21.94
N LEU A 110 -25.04 16.36 21.00
CA LEU A 110 -26.32 15.91 20.45
C LEU A 110 -27.18 15.26 21.54
N LEU A 111 -26.61 14.32 22.31
CA LEU A 111 -27.30 13.63 23.40
C LEU A 111 -27.65 14.55 24.59
N SER A 112 -26.87 15.61 24.83
CA SER A 112 -27.18 16.59 25.89
C SER A 112 -28.21 17.64 25.48
N ASN A 113 -28.33 17.96 24.18
CA ASN A 113 -29.34 18.90 23.68
C ASN A 113 -30.72 18.27 23.52
N ASP A 114 -30.83 16.95 23.44
CA ASP A 114 -32.11 16.22 23.44
C ASP A 114 -32.79 16.15 24.83
N CYS A 115 -32.23 16.81 25.85
CA CYS A 115 -32.83 16.95 27.19
C CYS A 115 -33.52 18.32 27.45
N LEU A 116 -33.70 19.15 26.41
CA LEU A 116 -34.41 20.43 26.49
C LEU A 116 -35.50 20.55 25.40
N ILE A 117 -36.45 19.61 25.39
CA ILE A 117 -37.79 19.80 24.80
C ILE A 117 -38.83 19.24 25.78
#